data_AF-A0A2G8LD68-F1
#
_entry.id   AF-A0A2G8LD68-F1
#
_cell.length_a   1.000
_cell.length_b   1.000
_cell.length_c   1.000
_cell.angle_alpha   90.00
_cell.angle_beta   90.00
_cell.angle_gamma   90.00
#
_symmetry.space_group_name_H-M   'P 1'
#
loop_
_entity.id
_entity.type
_entity.pdbx_description
1 polymer ?
#
loop_
_entity_poly.entity_id
_entity_poly.type
_entity_poly.pdbx_seq_one_letter_code
_entity_poly.pdbx_strand_id
1 'polypeptide(L)'
;MESFYCLIITLDEDGILVVRNSEPEEPFLLSKKDRSEGDFTGMMSAVHYQPFADDKMSQNIISVSGGGDCLAAGIMAGMLREKSPDTAIKMGLLAAHLSLQSHESIPVSISKQDFSEDYVQRWASFEPSRMM
;
A
#
# COMPACT_ATOMS: atom_id res chain seq x y z
N MET A 1 -25.45 10.87 -0.22
CA MET A 1 -24.87 9.55 -0.50
C MET A 1 -23.40 9.63 -0.11
N GLU A 2 -22.93 8.72 0.73
CA GLU A 2 -21.53 8.69 1.14
C GLU A 2 -20.73 8.02 0.03
N SER A 3 -19.77 8.73 -0.57
CA SER A 3 -18.96 8.24 -1.69
C SER A 3 -17.53 7.96 -1.22
N PHE A 4 -17.07 6.72 -1.37
CA PHE A 4 -15.68 6.35 -1.12
C PHE A 4 -14.81 6.88 -2.27
N TYR A 5 -13.72 7.57 -1.92
CA TYR A 5 -12.74 8.05 -2.91
C TYR A 5 -11.72 6.95 -3.27
N CYS A 6 -11.35 6.15 -2.28
CA CYS A 6 -10.36 5.08 -2.39
C CYS A 6 -10.86 3.89 -1.59
N LEU A 7 -10.76 2.71 -2.18
CA LEU A 7 -10.94 1.42 -1.53
C LEU A 7 -9.63 0.66 -1.69
N ILE A 8 -9.08 0.19 -0.58
CA ILE A 8 -7.91 -0.69 -0.56
C ILE A 8 -8.40 -2.03 -0.05
N ILE A 9 -8.37 -3.03 -0.91
CA ILE A 9 -8.89 -4.37 -0.66
C ILE A 9 -7.68 -5.30 -0.51
N THR A 10 -7.53 -5.89 0.67
CA THR A 10 -6.52 -6.91 0.92
C THR A 10 -7.00 -8.25 0.39
N LEU A 11 -6.12 -8.96 -0.32
CA LEU A 11 -6.37 -10.25 -0.95
C LEU A 11 -5.41 -11.33 -0.43
N ASP A 12 -4.90 -11.18 0.80
CA ASP A 12 -3.93 -12.10 1.42
C ASP A 12 -2.74 -12.42 0.50
N GLU A 13 -2.52 -13.70 0.14
CA GLU A 13 -1.45 -14.14 -0.75
C GLU A 13 -1.56 -13.64 -2.19
N ASP A 14 -2.71 -13.08 -2.58
CA ASP A 14 -2.90 -12.43 -3.87
C ASP A 14 -2.59 -10.92 -3.81
N GLY A 15 -2.18 -10.38 -2.65
CA GLY A 15 -1.72 -9.00 -2.52
C GLY A 15 -2.84 -8.01 -2.25
N ILE A 16 -2.89 -6.90 -2.99
CA ILE A 16 -3.89 -5.84 -2.76
C ILE A 16 -4.48 -5.31 -4.06
N LEU A 17 -5.76 -4.95 -4.02
CA LEU A 17 -6.45 -4.22 -5.07
C LEU A 17 -6.80 -2.81 -4.58
N VAL A 18 -6.30 -1.79 -5.28
CA VAL A 18 -6.55 -0.39 -4.98
C VAL A 18 -7.51 0.16 -6.03
N VAL A 19 -8.68 0.59 -5.59
CA VAL A 19 -9.72 1.14 -6.44
C VAL A 19 -9.94 2.60 -6.08
N ARG A 20 -9.83 3.49 -7.06
CA ARG A 20 -9.91 4.93 -6.82
C ARG A 20 -10.80 5.62 -7.83
N ASN A 21 -11.45 6.69 -7.38
CA ASN A 21 -12.15 7.60 -8.26
C ASN A 21 -11.20 8.73 -8.70
N SER A 22 -10.13 8.34 -9.39
CA SER A 22 -9.05 9.18 -9.91
C SER A 22 -8.14 8.34 -10.82
N GLU A 23 -7.23 8.98 -11.55
CA GLU A 23 -6.14 8.26 -12.23
C GLU A 23 -5.22 7.56 -11.21
N PRO A 24 -4.59 6.43 -11.59
CA PRO A 24 -3.73 5.71 -10.67
C PRO A 24 -2.42 6.42 -10.32
N GLU A 25 -1.91 7.31 -11.19
CA GLU A 25 -0.72 8.14 -10.94
C GLU A 25 -0.99 9.32 -10.00
N GLU A 26 -2.24 9.77 -9.94
CA GLU A 26 -2.59 10.94 -9.11
C GLU A 26 -2.31 10.66 -7.64
N PRO A 27 -1.72 11.59 -6.87
CA PRO A 27 -1.46 11.39 -5.45
C PRO A 27 -2.73 11.03 -4.66
N PHE A 28 -2.58 10.31 -3.56
CA PHE A 28 -3.70 10.11 -2.64
C PHE A 28 -4.11 11.43 -1.99
N LEU A 29 -5.42 11.67 -1.87
CA LEU A 29 -5.94 12.83 -1.15
C LEU A 29 -5.73 12.70 0.35
N LEU A 30 -5.17 13.74 0.98
CA LEU A 30 -4.97 13.81 2.43
C LEU A 30 -6.11 14.53 3.15
N SER A 31 -6.79 15.45 2.47
CA SER A 31 -7.91 16.18 3.03
C SER A 31 -9.02 16.42 2.00
N LYS A 32 -10.25 16.69 2.49
CA LYS A 32 -11.36 17.09 1.63
C LYS A 32 -11.15 18.45 0.97
N LYS A 33 -10.23 19.29 1.48
CA LYS A 33 -9.92 20.60 0.90
C LYS A 33 -8.99 20.48 -0.31
N ASP A 34 -8.28 19.37 -0.40
CA ASP A 34 -7.44 19.04 -1.56
C ASP A 34 -8.29 18.57 -2.75
N ARG A 35 -9.62 18.42 -2.56
CA ARG A 35 -10.58 18.12 -3.62
C ARG A 35 -10.93 19.38 -4.38
N SER A 36 -10.57 19.45 -5.65
CA SER A 36 -11.14 20.40 -6.60
C SER A 36 -12.49 19.88 -7.13
N GLU A 37 -13.40 20.77 -7.53
CA GLU A 37 -14.71 20.40 -8.12
C GLU A 37 -14.59 19.58 -9.42
N GLY A 38 -13.37 19.39 -9.96
CA GLY A 38 -13.06 18.57 -11.14
C GLY A 38 -12.28 17.27 -10.87
N ASP A 39 -11.92 16.95 -9.62
CA ASP A 39 -11.07 15.79 -9.30
C ASP A 39 -11.78 14.43 -9.44
N PHE A 40 -13.10 14.44 -9.63
CA PHE A 40 -13.86 13.25 -9.96
C PHE A 40 -14.06 13.19 -11.46
N THR A 41 -13.06 12.69 -12.19
CA THR A 41 -13.16 12.46 -13.64
C THR A 41 -14.20 11.40 -14.01
N GLY A 42 -14.78 10.73 -13.00
CA GLY A 42 -15.65 9.57 -13.20
C GLY A 42 -14.88 8.34 -13.68
N MET A 43 -13.54 8.43 -13.79
CA MET A 43 -12.69 7.29 -14.07
C MET A 43 -12.39 6.55 -12.76
N MET A 44 -12.88 5.31 -12.71
CA MET A 44 -12.62 4.38 -11.63
C MET A 44 -11.38 3.58 -12.01
N SER A 45 -10.22 3.94 -11.46
CA SER A 45 -9.02 3.11 -11.63
C SER A 45 -9.07 1.92 -10.69
N ALA A 46 -8.57 0.78 -11.16
CA ALA A 46 -8.34 -0.40 -10.36
C ALA A 46 -6.92 -0.92 -10.63
N VAL A 47 -6.09 -0.95 -9.60
CA VAL A 47 -4.70 -1.41 -9.69
C VAL A 47 -4.46 -2.54 -8.72
N HIS A 48 -4.05 -3.67 -9.26
CA HIS A 48 -3.65 -4.84 -8.50
C HIS A 48 -2.14 -4.82 -8.26
N TYR A 49 -1.75 -5.05 -7.01
CA TYR A 49 -0.37 -5.11 -6.57
C TYR A 49 -0.11 -6.48 -5.96
N GLN A 50 0.89 -7.18 -6.50
CA GLN A 50 1.37 -8.44 -5.96
C GLN A 50 1.96 -8.23 -4.55
N PRO A 51 1.79 -9.19 -3.61
CA PRO A 51 2.26 -9.02 -2.24
C PRO A 51 3.79 -9.05 -2.14
N PHE A 52 4.43 -9.84 -3.00
CA PHE A 52 5.88 -10.05 -3.06
C PHE A 52 6.34 -10.16 -4.51
N ALA A 53 7.60 -9.84 -4.77
CA ALA A 53 8.23 -10.03 -6.09
C ALA A 53 8.98 -11.35 -6.24
N ASP A 54 9.30 -12.00 -5.12
CA ASP A 54 10.12 -13.20 -5.08
C ASP A 54 9.41 -14.23 -4.20
N ASP A 55 9.19 -15.43 -4.76
CA ASP A 55 8.57 -16.58 -4.10
C ASP A 55 9.26 -16.96 -2.78
N LYS A 56 10.50 -16.51 -2.57
CA LYS A 56 11.23 -16.71 -1.31
C LYS A 56 10.70 -15.88 -0.13
N MET A 57 9.98 -14.78 -0.38
CA MET A 57 9.51 -13.89 0.68
C MET A 57 8.30 -14.44 1.46
N SER A 58 7.55 -15.38 0.89
CA SER A 58 6.39 -16.01 1.54
C SER A 58 6.78 -17.12 2.52
N GLN A 59 8.03 -17.59 2.52
CA GLN A 59 8.43 -18.82 3.22
C GLN A 59 8.61 -18.69 4.75
N ASN A 60 8.50 -17.48 5.33
CA ASN A 60 8.81 -17.21 6.73
C ASN A 60 7.67 -16.49 7.49
N ILE A 61 6.40 -16.83 7.22
CA ILE A 61 5.28 -16.28 7.98
C ILE A 61 5.24 -16.92 9.38
N ILE A 62 5.37 -16.08 10.41
CA ILE A 62 5.33 -16.45 11.83
C ILE A 62 3.93 -16.20 12.42
N SER A 63 3.31 -15.06 12.09
CA SER A 63 2.00 -14.65 12.60
C SER A 63 1.31 -13.75 11.58
N VAL A 64 -0.02 -13.88 11.43
CA VAL A 64 -0.82 -12.97 10.57
C VAL A 64 -1.45 -11.81 11.33
N SER A 65 -1.37 -11.84 12.68
CA SER A 65 -1.95 -10.81 13.52
C SER A 65 -1.26 -9.47 13.27
N GLY A 66 -2.03 -8.41 12.98
CA GLY A 66 -1.51 -7.06 12.75
C GLY A 66 -0.95 -6.79 11.35
N GLY A 67 -0.91 -7.77 10.44
CA GLY A 67 -0.45 -7.55 9.06
C GLY A 67 -1.25 -6.46 8.33
N GLY A 68 -2.58 -6.44 8.50
CA GLY A 68 -3.45 -5.41 7.94
C GLY A 68 -3.26 -4.02 8.58
N ASP A 69 -3.00 -3.95 9.89
CA ASP A 69 -2.73 -2.69 10.59
C ASP A 69 -1.39 -2.10 10.13
N CYS A 70 -0.36 -2.93 10.03
CA CYS A 70 0.95 -2.54 9.50
C CYS A 70 0.88 -2.12 8.03
N LEU A 71 0.11 -2.83 7.20
CA LEU A 71 -0.19 -2.45 5.83
C LEU A 71 -0.78 -1.03 5.76
N ALA A 72 -1.88 -0.80 6.48
CA ALA A 72 -2.56 0.48 6.49
C ALA A 72 -1.64 1.60 7.00
N ALA A 73 -0.89 1.34 8.09
CA ALA A 73 0.07 2.30 8.63
C ALA A 73 1.19 2.65 7.64
N GLY A 74 1.74 1.66 6.93
CA GLY A 74 2.77 1.87 5.91
C GLY A 74 2.28 2.69 4.72
N ILE A 75 1.06 2.42 4.24
CA ILE A 75 0.42 3.20 3.18
C ILE A 75 0.20 4.65 3.62
N MET A 76 -0.42 4.84 4.79
CA MET A 76 -0.65 6.19 5.34
C MET A 76 0.66 6.94 5.57
N ALA A 77 1.73 6.27 6.02
CA ALA A 77 3.04 6.88 6.15
C ALA A 77 3.61 7.33 4.80
N GLY A 78 3.40 6.55 3.73
CA GLY A 78 3.75 6.95 2.37
C GLY A 78 2.96 8.17 1.88
N MET A 79 1.64 8.17 2.13
CA MET A 79 0.76 9.29 1.80
C MET A 79 1.17 10.58 2.51
N LEU A 80 1.40 10.53 3.82
CA LEU A 80 1.83 11.67 4.63
C LEU A 80 3.23 12.19 4.27
N ARG A 81 4.04 11.37 3.60
CA ARG A 81 5.35 11.73 3.06
C ARG A 81 5.30 12.15 1.58
N GLU A 82 4.09 12.38 1.06
CA GLU A 82 3.84 12.82 -0.32
C GLU A 82 4.49 11.89 -1.36
N LYS A 83 4.55 10.59 -1.06
CA LYS A 83 5.04 9.59 -2.01
C LYS A 83 4.00 9.30 -3.09
N SER A 84 4.48 8.84 -4.25
CA SER A 84 3.58 8.35 -5.31
C SER A 84 2.68 7.23 -4.80
N PRO A 85 1.49 7.03 -5.39
CA PRO A 85 0.58 5.96 -4.97
C PRO A 85 1.26 4.60 -4.91
N ASP A 86 1.98 4.24 -5.97
CA ASP A 86 2.76 2.99 -6.08
C ASP A 86 3.79 2.85 -4.95
N THR A 87 4.52 3.92 -4.62
CA THR A 87 5.50 3.90 -3.53
C THR A 87 4.83 3.75 -2.16
N ALA A 88 3.70 4.43 -1.94
CA ALA A 88 2.94 4.33 -0.69
C ALA A 88 2.39 2.91 -0.49
N ILE A 89 1.85 2.30 -1.55
CA ILE A 89 1.42 0.89 -1.54
C ILE A 89 2.60 -0.03 -1.22
N LYS A 90 3.74 0.17 -1.87
CA LYS A 90 4.95 -0.63 -1.63
C LYS A 90 5.45 -0.52 -0.18
N MET A 91 5.39 0.66 0.42
CA MET A 91 5.67 0.85 1.84
C MET A 91 4.70 0.06 2.74
N GLY A 92 3.42 0.05 2.39
CA GLY A 92 2.42 -0.78 3.07
C GLY A 92 2.75 -2.27 3.03
N LEU A 93 2.99 -2.80 1.84
CA LEU A 93 3.31 -4.22 1.63
C LEU A 93 4.59 -4.61 2.39
N LEU A 94 5.60 -3.74 2.40
CA LEU A 94 6.81 -3.94 3.21
C LEU A 94 6.51 -4.00 4.71
N ALA A 95 5.69 -3.09 5.22
CA ALA A 95 5.30 -3.08 6.62
C ALA A 95 4.52 -4.34 7.02
N ALA A 96 3.60 -4.80 6.17
CA ALA A 96 2.90 -6.06 6.36
C ALA A 96 3.87 -7.25 6.35
N HIS A 97 4.79 -7.31 5.38
CA HIS A 97 5.81 -8.36 5.30
C HIS A 97 6.64 -8.48 6.59
N LEU A 98 7.10 -7.35 7.13
CA LEU A 98 7.86 -7.32 8.38
C LEU A 98 7.01 -7.76 9.58
N SER A 99 5.72 -7.41 9.60
CA SER A 99 4.76 -7.90 10.60
C SER A 99 4.55 -9.41 10.53
N LEU A 100 4.40 -9.96 9.32
CA LEU A 100 4.22 -11.39 9.10
C LEU A 100 5.41 -12.21 9.61
N GLN A 101 6.61 -11.63 9.68
CA GLN A 101 7.84 -12.25 10.17
C GLN A 101 8.06 -12.06 11.69
N SER A 102 7.05 -11.61 12.43
CA SER A 102 7.13 -11.34 13.86
C SER A 102 6.11 -12.14 14.66
N HIS A 103 6.38 -12.32 15.96
CA HIS A 103 5.38 -12.79 16.92
C HIS A 103 4.47 -11.66 17.42
N GLU A 104 4.92 -10.42 17.31
CA GLU A 104 4.19 -9.22 17.74
C GLU A 104 3.31 -8.69 16.61
N SER A 105 2.08 -8.27 16.93
CA SER A 105 1.18 -7.69 15.91
C SER A 105 1.73 -6.43 15.25
N ILE A 106 2.49 -5.64 16.01
CA ILE A 106 3.21 -4.46 15.52
C ILE A 106 4.66 -4.63 15.97
N PRO A 107 5.57 -5.10 15.09
CA PRO A 107 6.93 -5.40 15.49
C PRO A 107 7.71 -4.16 15.90
N VAL A 108 8.34 -4.21 17.08
CA VAL A 108 9.25 -3.13 17.54
C VAL A 108 10.49 -2.95 16.67
N SER A 109 10.81 -3.94 15.82
CA SER A 109 11.93 -3.89 14.88
C SER A 109 11.68 -2.96 13.68
N ILE A 110 10.43 -2.61 13.40
CA ILE A 110 10.08 -1.69 12.30
C ILE A 110 10.61 -0.29 12.63
N SER A 111 11.55 0.19 11.81
CA SER A 111 12.23 1.47 12.02
C SER A 111 12.08 2.39 10.81
N LYS A 112 12.44 3.67 10.96
CA LYS A 112 12.43 4.63 9.83
C LYS A 112 13.39 4.24 8.69
N GLN A 113 14.45 3.48 8.99
CA GLN A 113 15.47 3.12 8.00
C GLN A 113 14.93 2.12 6.97
N ASP A 114 14.03 1.24 7.41
CA ASP A 114 13.34 0.26 6.57
C ASP A 114 12.46 0.94 5.51
N PHE A 115 12.09 2.21 5.72
CA PHE A 115 11.29 3.00 4.77
C PHE A 115 12.07 4.17 4.16
N SER A 116 13.40 4.05 4.07
CA SER A 116 14.17 4.90 3.17
C SER A 116 13.76 4.62 1.72
N GLU A 117 13.77 5.65 0.88
CA GLU A 117 13.30 5.54 -0.51
C GLU A 117 14.09 4.48 -1.28
N ASP A 118 15.41 4.49 -1.15
CA ASP A 118 16.29 3.50 -1.77
C ASP A 118 15.99 2.07 -1.29
N TYR A 119 15.61 1.87 -0.03
CA TYR A 119 15.27 0.55 0.49
C TYR A 119 13.94 0.07 -0.10
N VAL A 120 12.90 0.90 -0.01
CA VAL A 120 11.56 0.58 -0.52
C VAL A 120 11.61 0.25 -2.01
N GLN A 121 12.38 1.02 -2.80
CA GLN A 121 12.49 0.76 -4.23
C GLN A 121 13.18 -0.58 -4.54
N ARG A 122 14.18 -0.98 -3.77
CA ARG A 122 14.93 -2.24 -3.97
C ARG A 122 14.31 -3.47 -3.32
N TRP A 123 13.42 -3.30 -2.34
CA TRP A 123 12.88 -4.39 -1.53
C TRP A 123 12.24 -5.52 -2.35
N ALA A 124 11.45 -5.15 -3.37
CA ALA A 124 10.76 -6.09 -4.25
C ALA A 124 10.60 -5.47 -5.64
N SER A 125 10.66 -6.28 -6.71
CA SER A 125 10.15 -5.86 -8.02
C SER A 125 8.68 -5.43 -7.89
N PHE A 126 8.27 -4.42 -8.64
CA PHE A 126 6.97 -3.82 -8.45
C PHE A 126 6.37 -3.57 -9.83
N GLU A 127 5.49 -4.47 -10.26
CA GLU A 127 4.80 -4.40 -11.55
C GLU A 127 3.29 -4.39 -11.30
N PRO A 128 2.71 -3.21 -11.01
CA PRO A 128 1.28 -3.09 -10.77
C PRO A 128 0.48 -3.43 -12.04
N SER A 129 -0.52 -4.29 -11.89
CA SER A 129 -1.45 -4.62 -12.97
C SER A 129 -2.61 -3.64 -12.96
N ARG A 130 -2.65 -2.76 -13.96
CA ARG A 130 -3.69 -1.73 -14.12
C ARG A 130 -4.83 -2.29 -14.95
N MET A 131 -6.02 -2.32 -14.36
CA MET A 131 -7.24 -2.80 -15.01
C MET A 131 -7.98 -1.59 -15.61
N MET A 132 -8.28 -1.65 -16.91
CA MET A 132 -9.09 -0.65 -17.64
C MET A 132 -10.57 -0.93 -17.48
#